data_AF-A0A845TW37-F1
#
_entry.id   AF-A0A845TW37-F1
#
_cell.length_a   1.000
_cell.length_b   1.000
_cell.length_c   1.000
_cell.angle_alpha   90.00
_cell.angle_beta   90.00
_cell.angle_gamma   90.00
#
_symmetry.space_group_name_H-M   'P 1'
#
loop_
_entity.id
_entity.type
_entity.pdbx_description
1 polymer ?
#
loop_
_entity_poly.entity_id
_entity_poly.type
_entity_poly.pdbx_seq_one_letter_code
_entity_poly.pdbx_strand_id
1 'polypeptide(L)' 'MVEVTFELQRPLKPDQLRTLGEFANTYGLRNFHIDESLSHLRLEYDASRLKETEVAHVLRQEGIPVLRRVEPQPA' A
#
# COMPACT_ATOMS: atom_id res chain seq x y z
N MET A 1 10.70 -6.61 8.33
CA MET A 1 10.31 -5.34 7.69
C MET A 1 10.63 -5.41 6.21
N VAL A 2 9.60 -5.33 5.37
CA VAL A 2 9.66 -5.30 3.92
C VAL A 2 8.92 -4.05 3.47
N GLU A 3 9.50 -3.37 2.49
CA GLU A 3 8.87 -2.26 1.79
C GLU A 3 8.34 -2.77 0.44
N VAL A 4 7.12 -2.41 0.13
CA VAL A 4 6.53 -2.63 -1.19
C VAL A 4 5.99 -1.31 -1.72
N THR A 5 6.18 -1.07 -3.02
CA THR A 5 5.59 0.08 -3.70
C THR A 5 4.54 -0.41 -4.69
N PHE A 6 3.36 0.17 -4.64
CA PHE A 6 2.28 -0.06 -5.60
C PHE A 6 2.05 1.21 -6.41
N GLU A 7 1.99 1.07 -7.73
CA GLU A 7 1.52 2.10 -8.63
C GLU A 7 0.00 2.13 -8.56
N LEU A 8 -0.58 3.31 -8.37
CA LEU A 8 -2.01 3.54 -8.33
C LEU A 8 -2.48 4.00 -9.70
N GLN A 9 -3.64 3.54 -10.13
CA GLN A 9 -4.27 4.01 -11.36
C GLN A 9 -4.68 5.48 -11.26
N ARG A 10 -5.05 5.91 -10.04
CA ARG A 10 -5.57 7.24 -9.74
C ARG A 10 -5.18 7.63 -8.31
N PRO A 11 -5.12 8.93 -8.00
CA PRO A 11 -4.91 9.39 -6.63
C PRO A 11 -5.97 8.81 -5.69
N LEU A 12 -5.54 8.45 -4.48
CA LEU A 12 -6.42 7.90 -3.45
C LEU A 12 -7.38 8.98 -2.97
N LYS A 13 -8.65 8.57 -2.80
CA LYS A 13 -9.64 9.42 -2.15
C LYS A 13 -9.42 9.43 -0.63
N PRO A 14 -9.80 10.50 0.07
CA PRO A 14 -9.69 10.58 1.53
C PRO A 14 -10.36 9.41 2.27
N ASP A 15 -11.43 8.84 1.71
CA ASP A 15 -12.09 7.66 2.25
C ASP A 15 -11.15 6.43 2.23
N GLN A 16 -10.43 6.23 1.13
CA GLN A 16 -9.48 5.12 0.98
C GLN A 16 -8.22 5.31 1.81
N LEU A 17 -7.80 6.56 2.01
CA LEU A 17 -6.71 6.89 2.93
C LEU A 17 -7.08 6.50 4.37
N ARG A 18 -8.33 6.75 4.78
CA ARG A 18 -8.82 6.32 6.09
C ARG A 18 -8.80 4.80 6.21
N THR A 19 -9.32 4.09 5.21
CA THR A 19 -9.30 2.63 5.15
C THR A 19 -7.89 2.06 5.21
N LEU A 20 -6.92 2.68 4.51
CA LEU A 20 -5.50 2.33 4.58
C LEU A 20 -4.93 2.48 6.00
N GLY A 21 -5.32 3.53 6.72
CA GLY A 21 -4.92 3.74 8.11
C GLY A 21 -5.51 2.71 9.08
N GLU A 22 -6.77 2.30 8.86
CA GLU A 22 -7.42 1.23 9.63
C GLU A 22 -6.79 -0.13 9.32
N PHE A 23 -6.49 -0.39 8.05
CA PHE A 23 -5.73 -1.55 7.60
C PHE A 23 -4.35 -1.60 8.24
N ALA A 24 -3.65 -0.47 8.31
CA ALA A 24 -2.34 -0.38 8.94
C ALA A 24 -2.35 -0.80 10.41
N ASN A 25 -3.38 -0.36 11.15
CA ASN A 25 -3.60 -0.79 12.53
C ASN A 25 -3.93 -2.28 12.65
N THR A 26 -4.76 -2.80 11.75
CA THR A 26 -5.29 -4.17 11.84
C THR A 26 -4.24 -5.23 11.49
N TYR A 27 -3.42 -4.95 10.48
CA TYR A 27 -2.50 -5.93 9.89
C TYR A 27 -1.03 -5.68 10.26
N GLY A 28 -0.75 -4.66 11.07
CA GLY A 28 0.59 -4.38 11.57
C GLY A 28 1.51 -3.79 10.51
N LEU A 29 0.99 -2.93 9.64
CA LEU A 29 1.87 -2.05 8.88
C LEU A 29 2.57 -1.10 9.83
N ARG A 30 3.87 -0.95 9.60
CA ARG A 30 4.70 0.00 10.34
C ARG A 30 4.53 1.40 9.80
N ASN A 31 4.52 1.54 8.49
CA ASN A 31 4.47 2.84 7.85
C ASN A 31 3.83 2.74 6.46
N PHE A 32 3.25 3.83 5.99
CA PHE A 32 2.77 3.95 4.62
C PHE A 32 3.02 5.36 4.12
N HIS A 33 3.42 5.47 2.85
CA HIS A 33 3.73 6.74 2.22
C HIS A 33 3.01 6.83 0.88
N ILE A 34 2.33 7.94 0.64
CA ILE A 34 1.61 8.17 -0.61
C ILE A 34 2.28 9.30 -1.34
N ASP A 35 2.74 8.99 -2.54
CA ASP A 35 3.34 9.92 -3.47
C ASP A 35 2.24 10.36 -4.45
N GLU A 36 1.62 11.52 -4.22
CA GLU A 36 0.56 12.03 -5.09
C GLU A 36 1.09 12.39 -6.49
N SER A 37 2.34 12.86 -6.57
CA SER A 37 3.01 13.22 -7.82
C SER A 37 3.22 12.02 -8.74
N LEU A 38 3.62 10.88 -8.17
CA LEU A 38 3.86 9.65 -8.92
C LEU A 38 2.68 8.68 -8.86
N SER A 39 1.64 9.01 -8.10
CA SER A 39 0.55 8.07 -7.76
C SER A 39 1.10 6.75 -7.21
N HIS A 40 2.11 6.81 -6.34
CA HIS A 40 2.74 5.63 -5.76
C HIS A 40 2.34 5.47 -4.30
N LEU A 41 1.96 4.26 -3.92
CA LEU A 41 1.68 3.88 -2.55
C LEU A 41 2.79 2.96 -2.05
N ARG A 42 3.63 3.49 -1.16
CA ARG A 42 4.65 2.73 -0.43
C ARG A 42 4.06 2.22 0.87
N LEU A 43 4.29 0.93 1.14
CA LEU A 43 3.80 0.23 2.31
C LEU A 43 4.94 -0.52 2.96
N GLU A 44 5.09 -0.32 4.26
CA GLU A 44 6.13 -0.92 5.07
C GLU A 44 5.47 -1.83 6.10
N TYR A 45 5.73 -3.14 6.00
CA TYR A 45 5.10 -4.15 6.86
C TYR A 45 6.09 -5.23 7.27
N ASP A 46 5.71 -6.04 8.26
CA ASP A 46 6.54 -7.17 8.64
C ASP A 46 6.18 -8.41 7.80
N ALA A 47 7.08 -8.81 6.90
CA ALA A 47 6.89 -9.97 6.03
C ALA A 47 6.76 -11.32 6.77
N SER A 48 7.10 -11.35 8.07
CA SER A 48 6.86 -12.53 8.91
C SER A 48 5.37 -12.66 9.27
N ARG A 49 4.59 -11.56 9.21
CA ARG A 49 3.16 -11.52 9.54
C ARG A 49 2.26 -11.35 8.32
N LEU A 50 2.66 -10.53 7.35
CA LEU A 50 1.90 -10.33 6.11
C LEU A 50 2.69 -10.80 4.90
N LYS A 51 2.01 -11.47 3.97
CA LYS A 51 2.57 -11.73 2.64
C LYS A 51 2.19 -10.60 1.70
N GLU A 52 3.06 -10.32 0.73
CA GLU A 52 2.78 -9.34 -0.31
C GLU A 52 1.47 -9.61 -1.05
N THR A 53 1.18 -10.90 -1.31
CA THR A 53 -0.07 -11.33 -1.95
C THR A 53 -1.30 -10.95 -1.13
N GLU A 54 -1.21 -11.00 0.21
CA GLU A 54 -2.29 -10.59 1.11
C GLU A 54 -2.47 -9.07 1.06
N VAL A 55 -1.36 -8.31 1.09
CA VAL A 55 -1.40 -6.84 0.94
C VAL A 55 -2.12 -6.47 -0.36
N ALA A 56 -1.68 -7.00 -1.49
CA ALA A 56 -2.28 -6.69 -2.79
C ALA A 56 -3.76 -7.13 -2.89
N HIS A 57 -4.10 -8.26 -2.25
CA HIS A 57 -5.48 -8.73 -2.20
C HIS A 57 -6.36 -7.78 -1.38
N VAL A 58 -5.94 -7.41 -0.17
CA VAL A 58 -6.71 -6.55 0.72
C VAL A 58 -6.84 -5.15 0.15
N LEU A 59 -5.77 -4.57 -0.42
CA LEU A 59 -5.85 -3.27 -1.10
C LEU A 59 -6.98 -3.27 -2.16
N ARG A 60 -7.08 -4.35 -2.96
CA ARG A 60 -8.18 -4.48 -3.92
C ARG A 60 -9.55 -4.69 -3.28
N GLN A 61 -9.64 -5.42 -2.17
CA GLN A 61 -10.89 -5.61 -1.42
C GLN A 61 -11.41 -4.29 -0.83
N GLU A 62 -10.52 -3.46 -0.31
CA GLU A 62 -10.81 -2.12 0.21
C GLU A 62 -11.06 -1.09 -0.92
N GLY A 63 -11.07 -1.54 -2.18
CA GLY A 63 -11.33 -0.73 -3.37
C GLY A 63 -10.18 0.16 -3.81
N ILE A 64 -8.99 0.00 -3.25
CA ILE A 64 -7.82 0.84 -3.56
C ILE A 64 -7.38 0.51 -4.99
N PRO A 65 -7.27 1.51 -5.89
CA PRO A 65 -7.00 1.32 -7.31
C PRO A 65 -5.52 1.02 -7.57
N VAL A 66 -4.99 -0.05 -6.96
CA VAL A 66 -3.64 -0.54 -7.20
C VAL A 66 -3.54 -1.19 -8.59
N LEU A 67 -2.71 -0.63 -9.46
CA LEU A 67 -2.40 -1.18 -10.78
C LEU A 67 -1.48 -2.40 -10.64
N ARG A 68 -0.26 -2.14 -10.16
CA ARG A 68 0.81 -3.13 -10.10
C ARG A 68 1.80 -2.77 -9.02
N ARG A 69 2.48 -3.79 -8.52
CA ARG A 69 3.69 -3.57 -7.72
C ARG A 69 4.77 -2.99 -8.63
N VAL A 70 5.44 -1.95 -8.16
CA VAL A 70 6.66 -1.43 -8.75
C VAL A 70 7.81 -1.69 -7.80
N GLU A 71 8.95 -2.11 -8.34
CA GLU A 71 10.15 -2.25 -7.53
C GLU A 71 10.60 -0.86 -7.06
N PRO A 72 11.01 -0.71 -5.79
CA PRO A 72 11.58 0.54 -5.32
C PRO A 72 12.81 0.82 -6.19
N GLN A 73 12.71 1.86 -7.03
CA GLN A 73 13.77 2.22 -7.96
C GLN A 73 14.91 2.82 -7.13
N PRO A 74 16.11 2.21 -7.10
CA PRO A 74 17.25 2.84 -6.45
C PRO A 74 17.59 4.10 -7.24
N ALA A 75 17.49 5.26 -6.57
CA ALA A 75 17.85 6.57 -7.12
C ALA A 75 19.35 6.67 -7.40
#